data_AF-A0AAV6AYA5-F1
#
_entry.id   AF-A0AAV6AYA5-F1
#
_cell.length_a   1.000
_cell.length_b   1.000
_cell.length_c   1.000
_cell.angle_alpha   90.00
_cell.angle_beta   90.00
_cell.angle_gamma   90.00
#
_symmetry.space_group_name_H-M   'P 1'
#
loop_
_entity.id
_entity.type
_entity.pdbx_description
1 polymer ?
#
loop_
_entity_poly.entity_id
_entity_poly.type
_entity_poly.pdbx_seq_one_letter_code
_entity_poly.pdbx_strand_id
1 'polypeptide(L)'
;MNPKMAYIFDITVSASLEDGDLLTRILDFKEDLHRECFRSEDVSVSDPAVIDSAPMPVSFSVCSKAGLARFTKLIKKAREQHRVEHVVQVTRR
;
A
#
# COMPACT_ATOMS: atom_id res chain seq x y z
N MET A 1 14.47 5.33 27.12
CA MET A 1 13.99 4.57 25.95
C MET A 1 12.74 5.26 25.42
N ASN A 2 12.84 6.03 24.33
CA ASN A 2 11.64 6.60 23.71
C ASN A 2 10.83 5.45 23.09
N PRO A 3 9.51 5.35 23.35
CA PRO A 3 8.68 4.45 22.57
C PRO A 3 8.78 4.95 21.13
N LYS A 4 9.44 4.18 20.25
CA LYS A 4 9.45 4.46 18.81
C LYS A 4 7.99 4.47 18.36
N MET A 5 7.40 5.66 18.24
CA MET A 5 6.06 5.83 17.66
C MET A 5 6.12 5.25 16.26
N ALA A 6 5.42 4.15 16.06
CA ALA A 6 5.30 3.57 14.74
C ALA A 6 4.41 4.50 13.90
N TYR A 7 4.87 4.84 12.70
CA TYR A 7 4.13 5.71 11.79
C TYR A 7 3.00 4.91 11.14
N ILE A 8 1.78 5.45 11.15
CA ILE A 8 0.60 4.79 10.55
C ILE A 8 0.21 5.53 9.27
N PHE A 9 0.03 4.77 8.19
CA PHE A 9 -0.43 5.26 6.88
C PHE A 9 -1.68 4.53 6.46
N ASP A 10 -2.67 5.26 5.99
CA ASP A 10 -3.81 4.68 5.29
C ASP A 10 -3.53 4.70 3.79
N ILE A 11 -3.66 3.53 3.17
CA ILE A 11 -3.58 3.37 1.72
C ILE A 11 -4.98 3.02 1.24
N THR A 12 -5.51 3.86 0.36
CA THR A 12 -6.82 3.68 -0.25
C THR A 12 -6.63 3.48 -1.76
N VAL A 13 -7.21 2.40 -2.29
CA VAL A 13 -7.22 2.10 -3.72
C VAL A 13 -8.66 2.20 -4.22
N SER A 14 -8.91 3.18 -5.09
CA SER A 14 -10.23 3.54 -5.61
C SER A 14 -10.24 3.40 -7.13
N ALA A 15 -10.64 2.23 -7.64
CA ALA A 15 -10.76 1.99 -9.07
C ALA A 15 -12.14 1.44 -9.44
N SER A 16 -12.64 1.85 -10.61
CA SER A 16 -13.82 1.27 -11.24
C SER A 16 -13.45 -0.06 -11.90
N LEU A 17 -14.33 -1.06 -11.79
CA LEU A 17 -14.16 -2.40 -12.38
C LEU A 17 -14.30 -2.40 -13.91
N GLU A 18 -14.63 -1.27 -14.53
CA GLU A 18 -14.91 -1.15 -15.97
C GLU A 18 -13.64 -1.19 -16.85
N ASP A 19 -12.46 -1.00 -16.26
CA ASP A 19 -11.17 -1.04 -16.95
C ASP A 19 -10.35 -2.26 -16.49
N GLY A 20 -10.39 -3.33 -17.29
CA GLY A 20 -9.68 -4.59 -16.99
C GLY A 20 -8.16 -4.47 -16.98
N ASP A 21 -7.59 -3.55 -17.78
CA ASP A 21 -6.16 -3.28 -17.78
C ASP A 21 -5.75 -2.56 -16.49
N LEU A 22 -6.56 -1.60 -16.04
CA LEU A 22 -6.37 -0.92 -14.75
C LEU A 22 -6.46 -1.89 -13.57
N LEU A 23 -7.40 -2.85 -13.61
CA LEU A 23 -7.57 -3.84 -12.55
C LEU A 23 -6.35 -4.76 -12.43
N THR A 24 -5.81 -5.23 -13.55
CA THR A 24 -4.58 -6.03 -13.58
C THR A 24 -3.40 -5.27 -12.96
N ARG A 25 -3.24 -4.00 -13.32
CA ARG A 25 -2.16 -3.14 -12.81
C ARG A 25 -2.31 -2.82 -11.31
N ILE A 26 -3.53 -2.79 -10.80
CA ILE A 26 -3.80 -2.67 -9.36
C ILE A 26 -3.43 -3.94 -8.60
N LEU A 27 -3.69 -5.12 -9.19
CA LEU A 27 -3.27 -6.39 -8.60
C LEU A 27 -1.74 -6.48 -8.54
N ASP A 28 -1.04 -6.13 -9.62
CA ASP A 28 0.43 -6.10 -9.66
C ASP A 28 0.99 -5.12 -8.60
N PHE A 29 0.38 -3.94 -8.45
CA PHE A 29 0.73 -2.98 -7.40
C PHE A 29 0.53 -3.54 -5.98
N LYS A 30 -0.58 -4.24 -5.74
CA LYS A 30 -0.89 -4.87 -4.44
C LYS A 30 0.11 -5.97 -4.10
N GLU A 31 0.51 -6.79 -5.08
CA GLU A 31 1.50 -7.84 -4.86
C GLU A 31 2.88 -7.27 -4.49
N ASP A 32 3.34 -6.23 -5.20
CA ASP A 32 4.58 -5.53 -4.88
C ASP A 32 4.54 -4.92 -3.47
N LEU A 33 3.41 -4.32 -3.12
CA LEU A 33 3.22 -3.73 -1.79
C LEU A 33 3.19 -4.80 -0.69
N HIS A 34 2.52 -5.94 -0.93
CA HIS A 34 2.54 -7.08 -0.03
C HIS A 34 3.99 -7.55 0.19
N ARG A 35 4.73 -7.81 -0.88
CA ARG A 35 6.15 -8.24 -0.80
C ARG A 35 6.99 -7.28 0.03
N GLU A 36 6.86 -5.98 -0.16
CA GLU A 36 7.63 -4.99 0.61
C GLU A 36 7.18 -4.88 2.08
N CYS A 37 5.87 -4.97 2.36
CA CYS A 37 5.34 -4.95 3.72
C CYS A 37 5.75 -6.18 4.54
N PHE A 38 5.70 -7.39 3.94
CA PHE A 38 5.97 -8.64 4.64
C PHE A 38 7.44 -9.06 4.64
N ARG A 39 8.30 -8.44 3.82
CA ARG A 39 9.75 -8.68 3.83
C ARG A 39 10.48 -7.92 4.94
N SER A 40 9.86 -6.90 5.54
CA SER A 40 10.51 -6.02 6.50
C SER A 40 9.94 -6.22 7.91
N GLU A 41 10.76 -6.70 8.85
CA GLU A 41 10.36 -6.95 10.26
C GLU A 41 9.87 -5.68 11.00
N ASP A 42 10.21 -4.51 10.46
CA ASP A 42 9.82 -3.19 10.96
C ASP A 42 8.47 -2.69 10.45
N VAL A 43 7.77 -3.47 9.62
CA VAL A 43 6.48 -3.10 9.01
C VAL A 43 5.39 -4.09 9.43
N SER A 44 4.24 -3.58 9.83
CA SER A 44 3.04 -4.38 10.06
C SER A 44 1.83 -3.79 9.33
N VAL A 45 0.97 -4.64 8.80
CA VAL A 45 -0.28 -4.25 8.11
C VAL A 45 -1.45 -4.56 9.03
N SER A 46 -2.41 -3.64 9.15
CA SER A 46 -3.58 -3.80 10.01
C SER A 46 -4.49 -4.95 9.57
N ASP A 47 -4.60 -5.15 8.25
CA ASP A 47 -5.38 -6.22 7.64
C ASP A 47 -4.65 -6.75 6.38
N PRO A 48 -3.82 -7.79 6.54
CA PRO A 48 -3.13 -8.44 5.42
C PRO A 48 -4.07 -8.95 4.33
N ALA A 49 -5.22 -9.52 4.72
CA ALA A 49 -6.16 -10.14 3.81
C ALA A 49 -6.83 -9.13 2.87
N VAL A 50 -6.90 -7.87 3.29
CA VAL A 50 -7.40 -6.75 2.48
C VAL A 50 -6.45 -6.40 1.33
N ILE A 51 -5.15 -6.66 1.46
CA ILE A 51 -4.20 -6.48 0.34
C ILE A 51 -4.54 -7.47 -0.78
N ASP A 52 -4.82 -8.72 -0.42
CA ASP A 52 -5.14 -9.79 -1.37
C ASP A 52 -6.62 -9.78 -1.83
N SER A 53 -7.46 -8.93 -1.23
CA SER A 53 -8.89 -8.91 -1.56
C SER A 53 -9.17 -8.29 -2.94
N ALA A 54 -10.03 -8.95 -3.70
CA ALA A 54 -10.52 -8.51 -5.01
C ALA A 54 -11.50 -7.31 -4.98
N PRO A 55 -12.38 -7.09 -3.98
CA PRO A 55 -13.36 -6.02 -4.07
C PRO A 55 -12.71 -4.64 -3.85
N MET A 56 -12.69 -3.81 -4.89
CA MET A 56 -12.39 -2.38 -4.83
C MET A 56 -13.65 -1.59 -4.40
N PRO A 57 -13.53 -0.46 -3.66
CA PRO A 57 -12.30 0.13 -3.15
C PRO A 57 -11.78 -0.59 -1.89
N VAL A 58 -10.45 -0.61 -1.74
CA VAL A 58 -9.76 -1.21 -0.58
C VAL A 58 -9.09 -0.11 0.22
N SER A 59 -9.19 -0.18 1.56
CA SER A 59 -8.42 0.67 2.47
C SER A 59 -7.77 -0.17 3.56
N PHE A 60 -6.47 -0.01 3.77
CA PHE A 60 -5.72 -0.67 4.85
C PHE A 60 -4.66 0.25 5.42
N SER A 61 -4.29 0.00 6.67
CA SER A 61 -3.29 0.78 7.38
C SER A 61 -1.95 0.02 7.44
N VAL A 62 -0.85 0.73 7.19
CA VAL A 62 0.51 0.21 7.34
C VAL A 62 1.22 0.96 8.45
N CYS A 63 1.80 0.20 9.37
CA CYS A 63 2.51 0.65 10.55
C CYS A 63 4.01 0.38 10.36
N SER A 64 4.87 1.41 10.45
CA SER A 64 6.32 1.26 10.25
C SER A 64 7.16 1.85 11.38
N LYS A 65 8.10 1.06 11.90
CA LYS A 65 9.07 1.45 12.96
C LYS A 65 10.36 2.06 12.40
N ALA A 66 10.75 1.69 11.17
CA ALA A 66 12.01 2.12 10.52
C ALA A 66 11.91 3.52 9.88
N GLY A 67 10.71 4.09 9.80
CA GLY A 67 10.47 5.43 9.25
C GLY A 67 10.02 5.43 7.79
N LEU A 68 9.33 6.51 7.44
CA LEU A 68 8.49 6.64 6.25
C LEU A 68 9.25 6.63 4.90
N ALA A 69 10.52 7.01 4.87
CA ALA A 69 11.20 7.36 3.62
C ALA A 69 11.30 6.19 2.63
N ARG A 70 11.59 4.98 3.12
CA ARG A 70 11.68 3.78 2.26
C ARG A 70 10.30 3.38 1.73
N PHE A 71 9.30 3.38 2.62
CA PHE A 71 7.94 2.96 2.29
C PHE A 71 7.27 3.90 1.27
N THR A 72 7.34 5.22 1.49
CA THR A 72 6.81 6.20 0.53
C THR A 72 7.53 6.18 -0.81
N LYS A 73 8.85 5.92 -0.84
CA LYS A 73 9.60 5.79 -2.09
C LYS A 73 9.15 4.56 -2.88
N LEU A 74 8.93 3.43 -2.21
CA LEU A 74 8.43 2.20 -2.84
C LEU A 74 7.02 2.39 -3.39
N ILE A 75 6.11 2.97 -2.60
CA ILE A 75 4.75 3.29 -3.06
C ILE A 75 4.77 4.21 -4.27
N LYS A 76 5.58 5.29 -4.24
CA LYS A 76 5.70 6.19 -5.40
C LYS A 76 6.19 5.45 -6.64
N LYS A 77 7.27 4.67 -6.49
CA LYS A 77 7.84 3.87 -7.60
C LYS A 77 6.82 2.88 -8.16
N ALA A 78 6.12 2.14 -7.29
CA ALA A 78 5.14 1.16 -7.71
C ALA A 78 3.93 1.83 -8.38
N ARG A 79 3.48 2.99 -7.88
CA ARG A 79 2.42 3.78 -8.52
C ARG A 79 2.79 4.23 -9.93
N GLU A 80 4.02 4.70 -10.12
CA GLU A 80 4.56 5.12 -11.43
C GLU A 80 4.74 3.92 -12.38
N GLN A 81 5.33 2.82 -11.89
CA GLN A 81 5.59 1.62 -12.67
C GLN A 81 4.29 0.97 -13.16
N HIS A 82 3.28 0.90 -12.29
CA HIS A 82 1.98 0.34 -12.62
C HIS A 82 1.00 1.39 -13.15
N ARG A 83 1.42 2.67 -13.27
CA ARG A 83 0.61 3.85 -13.66
C ARG A 83 -0.78 3.94 -13.00
N VAL A 84 -0.83 3.60 -11.71
CA VAL A 84 -2.03 3.62 -10.85
C VAL A 84 -2.10 4.89 -9.98
N GLU A 85 -1.42 5.97 -10.40
CA GLU A 85 -1.29 7.19 -9.62
C GLU A 85 -2.64 7.81 -9.29
N HIS A 86 -3.59 7.74 -10.23
CA HIS A 86 -4.90 8.36 -10.09
C HIS A 86 -5.85 7.59 -9.16
N VAL A 87 -5.56 6.33 -8.85
CA VAL A 87 -6.45 5.45 -8.06
C VAL A 87 -5.89 5.09 -6.69
N VAL A 88 -4.58 5.27 -6.46
CA VAL A 88 -3.96 5.01 -5.15
C VAL A 88 -3.75 6.32 -4.39
N GLN A 89 -4.40 6.46 -3.24
CA GLN A 89 -4.21 7.55 -2.28
C GLN A 89 -3.48 7.03 -1.05
N VAL A 90 -2.53 7.82 -0.53
CA VAL A 90 -1.83 7.53 0.72
C VAL A 90 -1.93 8.72 1.65
N THR A 91 -2.51 8.48 2.82
CA THR A 91 -2.71 9.50 3.86
C THR A 91 -1.94 9.08 5.11
N ARG A 92 -1.23 10.02 5.73
CA ARG A 92 -0.55 9.80 7.01
C ARG A 92 -1.50 10.14 8.17
N ARG A 93 -1.60 9.26 9.17
CA ARG A 93 -2.27 9.58 10.45
C ARG A 93 -1.33 10.27 11.43
#